data_AF-A0AAW8KY39-F1
#
_entry.id   AF-A0AAW8KY39-F1
#
_cell.length_a   1.000
_cell.length_b   1.000
_cell.length_c   1.000
_cell.angle_alpha   90.00
_cell.angle_beta   90.00
_cell.angle_gamma   90.00
#
_symmetry.space_group_name_H-M   'P 1'
#
loop_
_entity.id
_entity.type
_entity.pdbx_description
1 polymer ?
#
loop_
_entity_poly.entity_id
_entity_poly.type
_entity_poly.pdbx_seq_one_letter_code
_entity_poly.pdbx_strand_id
1 'polypeptide(L)'
;NNLMIELRHEIKGTKLKLLYNYIDFAELLIKPLQESKIKLDLSIIPKSKNTQEFVLWLAGFIERITTGGQEKLPPIRDKVALPAYAYEETYPAKETPVNNGEEIIEYFKKNQN
;
A
#
# COMPACT_ATOMS: atom_id res chain seq x y z
N ASN A 1 18.20 5.84 -15.02
CA ASN A 1 17.14 4.80 -14.92
C ASN A 1 17.64 3.57 -14.16
N ASN A 2 18.37 3.78 -13.04
CA ASN A 2 19.15 2.72 -12.38
C ASN A 2 18.26 1.81 -11.51
N LEU A 3 17.20 2.38 -10.93
CA LEU A 3 16.22 1.65 -10.11
C LEU A 3 15.62 0.44 -10.83
N MET A 4 15.16 0.62 -12.08
CA MET A 4 14.57 -0.47 -12.86
C MET A 4 15.59 -1.54 -13.28
N ILE A 5 16.87 -1.18 -13.35
CA ILE A 5 17.96 -2.12 -13.65
C ILE A 5 18.24 -2.98 -12.43
N GLU A 6 18.42 -2.36 -11.26
CA GLU A 6 18.62 -3.06 -9.99
C GLU A 6 17.43 -3.95 -9.65
N LEU A 7 16.20 -3.44 -9.79
CA LEU A 7 15.00 -4.23 -9.54
C LEU A 7 14.92 -5.47 -10.42
N ARG A 8 15.27 -5.36 -11.71
CA ARG A 8 15.33 -6.52 -12.62
C ARG A 8 16.37 -7.54 -12.20
N HIS A 9 17.50 -7.08 -11.67
CA HIS A 9 18.53 -7.96 -11.16
C HIS A 9 18.02 -8.73 -9.93
N GLU A 10 17.37 -8.02 -9.01
CA GLU A 10 16.91 -8.58 -7.73
C GLU A 10 15.75 -9.56 -7.89
N ILE A 11 14.77 -9.26 -8.75
CA ILE A 11 13.63 -10.17 -8.96
C ILE A 11 13.99 -11.41 -9.79
N LYS A 12 15.18 -11.44 -10.42
CA LYS A 12 15.59 -12.54 -11.29
C LYS A 12 15.71 -13.83 -10.46
N GLY A 13 14.93 -14.85 -10.85
CA GLY A 13 14.89 -16.12 -10.12
C GLY A 13 13.82 -16.17 -9.02
N THR A 14 13.08 -15.09 -8.81
CA THR A 14 11.90 -15.08 -7.93
C THR A 14 10.62 -15.38 -8.72
N LYS A 15 9.49 -15.54 -8.01
CA LYS A 15 8.15 -15.64 -8.61
C LYS A 15 7.61 -14.28 -9.07
N LEU A 16 8.28 -13.19 -8.69
CA LEU A 16 7.84 -11.84 -9.00
C LEU A 16 8.06 -11.52 -10.49
N LYS A 17 7.08 -10.85 -11.10
CA LYS A 17 7.15 -10.36 -12.47
C LYS A 17 6.88 -8.86 -12.49
N LEU A 18 7.59 -8.13 -13.35
CA LEU A 18 7.30 -6.71 -13.56
C LEU A 18 6.03 -6.56 -14.40
N LEU A 19 5.15 -5.67 -13.96
CA LEU A 19 3.96 -5.26 -14.72
C LEU A 19 4.34 -4.35 -15.90
N TYR A 20 5.43 -3.59 -15.74
CA TYR A 20 5.89 -2.62 -16.71
C TYR A 20 7.37 -2.83 -17.05
N ASN A 21 7.69 -2.95 -18.33
CA ASN A 21 9.07 -3.11 -18.80
C ASN A 21 9.89 -1.82 -18.63
N TYR A 22 9.23 -0.68 -18.71
CA TYR A 22 9.82 0.65 -18.61
C TYR A 22 8.88 1.57 -17.85
N ILE A 23 9.47 2.45 -17.03
CA ILE A 23 8.77 3.48 -16.27
C ILE A 23 9.39 4.81 -16.66
N ASP A 24 8.56 5.72 -17.17
CA ASP A 24 8.94 7.10 -17.39
C ASP A 24 8.59 7.92 -16.14
N PHE A 25 9.59 8.19 -15.30
CA PHE A 25 9.38 8.98 -14.09
C PHE A 25 9.05 10.46 -14.39
N ALA A 26 9.48 11.00 -15.53
CA ALA A 26 9.16 12.38 -15.90
C ALA A 26 7.68 12.50 -16.30
N GLU A 27 7.18 11.53 -17.06
CA GLU A 27 5.76 11.47 -17.42
C GLU A 27 4.86 11.34 -16.18
N LEU A 28 5.27 10.54 -15.19
CA LEU A 28 4.53 10.34 -13.94
C LEU A 28 4.50 11.57 -13.03
N LEU A 29 5.47 12.48 -13.14
CA LEU A 29 5.48 13.73 -12.38
C LEU A 29 4.60 14.81 -13.02
N ILE A 30 4.40 14.74 -14.35
CA ILE A 30 3.69 15.76 -15.11
C ILE A 30 2.21 15.40 -15.28
N LYS A 31 1.88 14.12 -15.45
CA LYS A 31 0.51 13.68 -15.71
C LYS A 31 -0.27 13.40 -14.42
N PRO A 32 -1.55 13.78 -14.35
CA PRO A 32 -2.41 13.40 -13.24
C PRO A 32 -2.59 11.88 -13.20
N LEU A 33 -2.77 11.34 -11.99
CA LEU A 33 -2.83 9.90 -11.72
C LEU A 33 -3.90 9.17 -12.55
N GLN A 34 -4.99 9.85 -12.93
CA GLN A 34 -6.06 9.29 -13.76
C GLN A 34 -5.64 8.99 -15.20
N GLU A 35 -4.66 9.71 -15.74
CA GLU A 35 -4.19 9.58 -17.12
C GLU A 35 -2.91 8.73 -17.23
N SER A 36 -2.27 8.49 -16.10
CA SER A 36 -1.06 7.66 -16.01
C SER A 36 -1.39 6.17 -16.20
N LYS A 37 -0.62 5.48 -17.07
CA LYS A 37 -0.70 4.01 -17.23
C LYS A 37 -0.30 3.28 -15.94
N ILE A 38 0.51 3.92 -15.11
CA ILE A 38 0.98 3.41 -13.83
C ILE A 38 0.34 4.28 -12.76
N LYS A 39 -0.60 3.72 -12.00
CA LYS A 39 -1.28 4.41 -10.90
C LYS A 39 -0.35 4.55 -9.70
N LEU A 40 0.70 5.35 -9.84
CA LEU A 40 1.73 5.58 -8.85
C LEU A 40 1.72 7.04 -8.42
N ASP A 41 1.52 7.26 -7.12
CA ASP A 41 1.58 8.59 -6.55
C ASP A 41 3.02 8.89 -6.12
N LEU A 42 3.70 9.71 -6.91
CA LEU A 42 5.09 10.14 -6.65
C LEU A 42 5.16 11.39 -5.76
N SER A 43 4.02 12.03 -5.43
CA SER A 43 4.01 13.22 -4.57
C SER A 43 4.43 12.90 -3.13
N ILE A 44 4.32 11.64 -2.74
CA ILE A 44 4.57 11.12 -1.39
C ILE A 44 6.01 10.56 -1.27
N ILE A 45 6.92 10.84 -2.22
CA ILE A 45 8.31 10.37 -2.11
C ILE A 45 8.94 10.98 -0.84
N PRO A 46 9.29 10.16 0.16
CA PRO A 46 9.87 10.66 1.39
C PRO A 46 11.32 11.10 1.14
N LYS A 47 11.79 12.04 1.95
CA LYS A 47 13.19 12.46 1.91
C LYS A 47 14.06 11.27 2.30
N SER A 48 15.13 11.01 1.54
CA SER A 48 16.05 9.88 1.77
C SER A 48 16.66 9.81 3.18
N LYS A 49 16.68 10.93 3.91
CA LYS A 49 17.10 11.00 5.32
C LYS A 49 16.17 10.23 6.26
N ASN A 50 14.89 10.06 5.91
CA ASN A 50 13.95 9.25 6.67
C ASN A 50 13.90 7.84 6.07
N THR A 51 14.83 6.99 6.50
CA THR A 51 15.00 5.64 5.97
C THR A 51 13.77 4.78 6.18
N GLN A 52 13.05 4.92 7.30
CA GLN A 52 11.88 4.08 7.59
C GLN A 52 10.73 4.39 6.66
N GLU A 53 10.39 5.67 6.49
CA GLU A 53 9.38 6.10 5.52
C GLU A 53 9.78 5.72 4.09
N PHE A 54 11.06 5.87 3.75
CA PHE A 54 11.57 5.50 2.43
C PHE A 54 11.44 4.01 2.15
N VAL A 55 11.77 3.15 3.11
CA VAL A 55 11.60 1.70 2.96
C VAL A 55 10.14 1.34 2.79
N LEU A 56 9.23 1.94 3.58
CA LEU A 56 7.81 1.68 3.46
C LEU A 56 7.25 2.14 2.11
N TRP A 57 7.64 3.34 1.66
CA TRP A 57 7.27 3.86 0.36
C TRP A 57 7.80 2.97 -0.77
N LEU A 58 9.06 2.54 -0.69
CA LEU A 58 9.69 1.67 -1.68
C LEU A 58 9.04 0.29 -1.74
N ALA A 59 8.67 -0.28 -0.59
CA ALA A 59 7.94 -1.54 -0.54
C ALA A 59 6.59 -1.44 -1.29
N GLY A 60 5.82 -0.38 -1.02
CA GLY A 60 4.57 -0.11 -1.73
C GLY A 60 4.78 0.20 -3.21
N PHE A 61 5.88 0.88 -3.56
CA PHE A 61 6.27 1.11 -4.95
C PHE A 61 6.49 -0.22 -5.69
N ILE A 62 7.33 -1.12 -5.13
CA ILE A 62 7.63 -2.42 -5.72
C ILE A 62 6.36 -3.26 -5.84
N GLU A 63 5.51 -3.30 -4.81
CA GLU A 63 4.21 -4.00 -4.82
C GLU A 63 3.34 -3.52 -5.99
N ARG A 64 3.29 -2.21 -6.26
CA ARG A 64 2.47 -1.65 -7.36
C ARG A 64 3.00 -1.93 -8.76
N ILE A 65 4.30 -2.16 -8.91
CA ILE A 65 4.91 -2.39 -10.23
C ILE A 65 5.26 -3.85 -10.50
N THR A 66 5.03 -4.73 -9.52
CA THR A 66 5.26 -6.17 -9.62
C THR A 66 3.97 -6.97 -9.41
N THR A 67 3.98 -8.23 -9.83
CA THR A 67 2.93 -9.21 -9.60
C THR A 67 3.54 -10.57 -9.26
N GLY A 68 2.72 -11.53 -8.80
CA GLY A 68 3.19 -12.85 -8.37
C GLY A 68 3.80 -12.89 -6.96
N GLY A 69 3.60 -11.82 -6.18
CA GLY A 69 3.85 -11.79 -4.74
C GLY A 69 2.78 -12.54 -3.94
N GLN A 70 2.94 -12.59 -2.62
CA GLN A 70 1.87 -13.09 -1.75
C GLN A 70 0.63 -12.21 -1.90
N GLU A 71 -0.56 -12.82 -1.93
CA GLU A 71 -1.80 -12.06 -1.98
C GLU A 71 -1.93 -11.18 -0.73
N LYS A 72 -2.40 -9.95 -0.95
CA LYS A 72 -2.66 -9.02 0.13
C LYS A 72 -3.76 -9.62 1.00
N LEU A 73 -3.46 -9.76 2.29
CA LEU A 73 -4.45 -10.22 3.25
C LEU A 73 -5.65 -9.25 3.22
N PRO A 74 -6.89 -9.76 3.27
CA PRO A 74 -8.10 -8.92 3.22
C PRO A 74 -8.09 -7.93 4.38
N PRO A 75 -8.63 -6.71 4.27
CA PRO A 75 -8.66 -5.79 5.42
C PRO A 75 -9.20 -6.45 6.69
N ILE A 76 -8.65 -6.12 7.86
CA ILE A 76 -9.20 -6.62 9.15
C ILE A 76 -10.67 -6.21 9.30
N ARG A 77 -11.07 -5.07 8.72
CA ARG A 77 -12.46 -4.59 8.66
C ARG A 77 -12.80 -4.14 7.25
N ASP A 78 -13.92 -4.62 6.72
CA ASP A 78 -14.39 -4.30 5.36
C ASP A 78 -14.86 -2.84 5.20
N LYS A 79 -15.22 -2.19 6.31
CA LYS A 79 -15.72 -0.81 6.34
C LYS A 79 -15.22 -0.12 7.60
N VAL A 80 -14.34 0.87 7.44
CA VAL A 80 -14.28 1.94 8.44
C VAL A 80 -15.60 2.67 8.29
N ALA A 81 -16.48 2.58 9.29
CA ALA A 81 -17.66 3.43 9.33
C ALA A 81 -17.14 4.87 9.31
N LEU A 82 -17.25 5.54 8.16
CA LEU A 82 -17.02 6.98 8.10
C LEU A 82 -18.01 7.57 9.11
N PRO A 83 -17.56 8.38 10.10
CA PRO A 83 -18.50 9.10 10.91
C PRO A 83 -19.32 9.93 9.91
N ALA A 84 -20.63 9.67 9.86
CA ALA A 84 -21.52 10.59 9.21
C ALA A 84 -21.24 11.92 9.89
N TYR A 85 -20.75 12.90 9.15
CA TYR A 85 -20.68 14.29 9.60
C TYR A 85 -22.13 14.82 9.67
N ALA A 86 -23.00 14.14 10.41
CA ALA A 86 -24.19 14.72 10.96
C ALA A 86 -23.70 15.47 12.20
N TYR A 87 -23.52 16.78 12.04
CA TYR A 87 -23.88 17.68 13.11
C TYR A 87 -25.24 17.23 13.63
N GLU A 88 -25.32 16.84 14.90
CA GLU A 88 -26.44 17.02 15.84
C GLU A 88 -26.25 16.05 17.03
N GLU A 89 -26.02 16.69 18.18
CA GLU A 89 -26.38 16.32 19.55
C GLU A 89 -26.47 14.83 19.96
N THR A 90 -25.48 14.45 20.79
CA THR A 90 -25.57 13.43 21.86
C THR A 90 -26.25 12.10 21.51
N TYR A 91 -25.54 11.22 20.81
CA TYR A 91 -25.79 9.79 20.94
C TYR A 91 -24.88 9.19 22.02
N PRO A 92 -25.37 8.25 22.85
CA PRO A 92 -24.50 7.54 23.77
C PRO A 92 -23.42 6.86 22.92
N ALA A 93 -22.16 7.14 23.24
CA ALA A 93 -21.03 6.46 22.63
C ALA A 93 -21.29 4.95 22.76
N LYS A 94 -21.52 4.27 21.64
CA LYS A 94 -21.47 2.81 21.64
C LYS A 94 -20.08 2.47 22.16
N GLU A 95 -20.03 1.86 23.34
CA GLU A 95 -18.78 1.37 23.92
C GLU A 95 -18.07 0.56 22.84
N THR A 96 -16.97 1.11 22.33
CA THR A 96 -16.09 0.34 21.47
C THR A 96 -15.48 -0.69 22.41
N PRO A 97 -15.70 -2.00 22.17
CA PRO A 97 -15.11 -3.02 23.03
C PRO A 97 -13.60 -2.77 23.03
N VAL A 98 -13.01 -2.71 24.22
CA VAL A 98 -11.58 -2.56 24.39
C VAL A 98 -10.93 -3.77 23.74
N ASN A 99 -10.39 -3.57 22.54
CA ASN A 99 -9.71 -4.61 21.80
C ASN A 99 -8.24 -4.64 22.21
N ASN A 100 -7.86 -5.64 23.02
CA ASN A 100 -6.48 -5.85 23.48
C ASN A 100 -5.56 -6.45 22.40
N GLY A 101 -5.93 -6.36 21.12
CA GLY A 101 -5.23 -6.96 19.99
C GLY A 101 -5.72 -8.37 19.62
N GLU A 102 -6.75 -8.89 20.29
CA GLU A 102 -7.32 -10.22 20.03
C GLU A 102 -7.83 -10.36 18.58
N GLU A 103 -8.49 -9.33 18.05
CA GLU A 103 -8.98 -9.29 16.65
C GLU A 103 -7.83 -9.42 15.64
N ILE A 104 -6.67 -8.83 15.95
CA ILE A 104 -5.46 -8.89 15.10
C ILE A 104 -4.91 -10.33 15.11
N ILE A 105 -4.86 -10.95 16.29
CA ILE A 105 -4.36 -12.32 16.45
C ILE A 105 -5.27 -13.32 15.71
N GLU A 106 -6.58 -13.24 15.89
CA GLU A 106 -7.54 -14.11 15.21
C GLU A 106 -7.48 -13.96 13.70
N TYR A 107 -7.35 -12.72 13.22
CA TYR A 107 -7.21 -12.43 11.80
C TYR A 107 -6.00 -13.13 11.18
N PHE A 108 -4.81 -13.05 11.79
CA PHE A 108 -3.64 -13.72 11.25
C PHE A 108 -3.73 -15.24 11.34
N LYS A 109 -4.34 -15.80 12.40
CA LYS A 109 -4.60 -17.25 12.49
C LYS A 109 -5.52 -17.74 11.37
N LYS A 110 -6.58 -16.99 11.04
CA LYS A 110 -7.55 -17.35 10.00
C LYS A 110 -6.91 -17.38 8.60
N ASN A 111 -5.94 -16.52 8.34
CA ASN A 111 -5.30 -16.39 7.02
C ASN A 111 -3.98 -17.18 6.89
N GLN A 112 -3.66 -18.08 7.84
CA GLN A 112 -2.46 -18.93 7.82
C GLN A 112 -2.71 -20.38 7.34
N ASN A 113 -3.94 -20.72 6.95
CA ASN A 113 -4.32 -22.01 6.32
C ASN A 113 -4.44 -21.86 4.80
#